data_AF-A0AAV3QS66-F1
#
_entry.id   AF-A0AAV3QS66-F1
#
_cell.length_a   1.000
_cell.length_b   1.000
_cell.length_c   1.000
_cell.angle_alpha   90.00
_cell.angle_beta   90.00
_cell.angle_gamma   90.00
#
_symmetry.space_group_name_H-M   'P 1'
#
loop_
_entity.id
_entity.type
_entity.pdbx_description
1 polymer ?
#
loop_
_entity_poly.entity_id
_entity_poly.type
_entity_poly.pdbx_seq_one_letter_code
_entity_poly.pdbx_strand_id
1 'polypeptide(L)'
;MTAFLRSIDTRTWKVVRIGWTTPTVTNDNITMLKPEANWTGEDEELAFGNNKALNTIFNVVDVNIFKLINTCTVGNEAWETLETAYEGT
;
A
#
# COMPACT_ATOMS: atom_id res chain seq x y z
N MET A 1 -9.76 1.23 13.07
CA MET A 1 -8.35 1.47 12.69
C MET A 1 -8.17 2.67 11.73
N THR A 2 -9.23 3.06 11.01
CA THR A 2 -9.25 4.15 10.02
C THR A 2 -8.84 5.52 10.58
N ALA A 3 -9.28 5.87 11.80
CA ALA A 3 -8.93 7.14 12.45
C ALA A 3 -7.42 7.27 12.72
N PHE A 4 -6.76 6.16 13.06
CA PHE A 4 -5.33 6.13 13.35
C PHE A 4 -4.49 6.32 12.09
N LEU A 5 -4.77 5.59 11.01
CA LEU A 5 -4.08 5.80 9.72
C LEU A 5 -4.28 7.22 9.17
N ARG A 6 -5.49 7.77 9.31
CA ARG A 6 -5.77 9.17 8.92
C ARG A 6 -5.00 10.19 9.74
N SER A 7 -4.71 9.90 11.02
CA SER A 7 -3.90 10.77 11.88
C SER A 7 -2.39 10.71 11.59
N ILE A 8 -1.91 9.61 11.01
CA ILE A 8 -0.47 9.44 10.70
C ILE A 8 -0.09 10.27 9.48
N ASP A 9 -0.88 10.16 8.41
CA ASP A 9 -0.65 10.92 7.19
C ASP A 9 -1.84 10.79 6.24
N THR A 10 -2.51 11.91 5.98
CA THR A 10 -3.66 11.94 5.08
C THR A 10 -3.29 11.56 3.64
N ARG A 11 -2.04 11.74 3.21
CA ARG A 11 -1.55 11.30 1.90
C ARG A 11 -1.35 9.80 1.85
N THR A 12 -0.71 9.23 2.86
CA THR A 12 -0.59 7.76 3.03
C THR A 12 -1.96 7.10 3.04
N TRP A 13 -2.95 7.67 3.74
CA TRP A 13 -4.32 7.16 3.72
C TRP A 13 -4.98 7.17 2.32
N LYS A 14 -4.70 8.19 1.50
CA LYS A 14 -5.18 8.21 0.11
C LYS A 14 -4.57 7.08 -0.71
N VAL A 15 -3.28 6.77 -0.54
CA VAL A 15 -2.62 5.65 -1.22
C VAL A 15 -3.22 4.31 -0.81
N VAL A 16 -3.48 4.11 0.49
CA VAL A 16 -4.19 2.92 0.98
C VAL A 16 -5.59 2.79 0.39
N ARG A 17 -6.31 3.89 0.16
CA ARG A 17 -7.66 3.85 -0.41
C ARG A 17 -7.71 3.68 -1.93
N ILE A 18 -6.78 4.30 -2.65
CA ILE A 18 -6.76 4.27 -4.12
C ILE A 18 -6.13 2.97 -4.62
N GLY A 19 -5.27 2.35 -3.80
CA GLY A 19 -4.45 1.23 -4.21
C GLY A 19 -3.23 1.75 -4.96
N TRP A 20 -2.04 1.45 -4.44
CA TRP A 20 -0.83 1.66 -5.20
C TRP A 20 -0.64 0.53 -6.20
N THR A 21 -0.27 0.88 -7.42
CA THR A 21 0.15 -0.08 -8.44
C THR A 21 1.56 0.28 -8.90
N THR A 22 2.37 -0.75 -9.18
CA THR A 22 3.72 -0.53 -9.69
C THR A 22 3.65 0.24 -11.00
N PRO A 23 4.41 1.35 -11.14
CA PRO A 23 4.42 2.13 -12.37
C PRO A 23 4.74 1.26 -13.59
N THR A 24 3.96 1.45 -14.66
CA THR A 24 4.13 0.72 -15.92
C THR A 24 4.37 1.67 -17.09
N VAL A 25 5.03 1.18 -18.12
CA VAL A 25 5.19 1.85 -19.40
C VAL A 25 4.62 0.94 -20.49
N THR A 26 3.83 1.51 -21.40
CA THR A 26 3.25 0.80 -22.53
C THR A 26 3.92 1.29 -23.81
N ASN A 27 4.62 0.40 -24.49
CA ASN A 27 5.21 0.63 -25.81
C ASN A 27 4.68 -0.43 -26.78
N ASP A 28 4.16 -0.01 -27.94
CA ASP A 28 3.69 -0.91 -29.01
C ASP A 28 2.80 -2.08 -28.53
N ASN A 29 1.82 -1.77 -27.67
CA ASN A 29 0.90 -2.72 -27.03
C ASN A 29 1.53 -3.71 -26.02
N ILE A 30 2.81 -3.54 -25.68
CA ILE A 30 3.47 -4.28 -24.60
C ILE A 30 3.53 -3.39 -23.37
N THR A 31 2.85 -3.81 -22.31
CA THR A 31 2.94 -3.15 -20.99
C THR A 31 4.01 -3.85 -20.16
N MET A 32 5.00 -3.09 -19.72
CA MET A 32 6.09 -3.57 -18.86
C MET A 32 6.24 -2.69 -17.62
N LEU A 33 6.85 -3.25 -16.57
CA LEU A 33 7.19 -2.46 -15.40
C LEU A 33 8.15 -1.35 -15.79
N LYS A 34 7.85 -0.14 -15.34
CA LYS A 34 8.68 1.03 -15.56
C LYS A 34 9.89 0.93 -14.63
N PRO A 35 11.13 1.00 -15.15
CA PRO A 35 12.33 1.00 -14.31
C PRO A 35 12.29 2.14 -13.29
N GLU A 36 12.71 1.88 -12.05
CA GLU A 36 12.73 2.89 -10.96
C GLU A 36 13.47 4.17 -11.36
N ALA A 37 14.57 4.05 -12.11
CA ALA A 37 15.34 5.19 -12.60
C ALA A 37 14.53 6.15 -13.51
N ASN A 38 13.39 5.71 -14.04
CA ASN A 38 12.52 6.50 -14.91
C ASN A 38 11.26 6.99 -14.19
N TRP A 39 11.08 6.65 -12.91
CA TRP A 39 9.91 7.06 -12.14
C TRP A 39 9.81 8.58 -12.09
N THR A 40 8.58 9.08 -12.19
CA THR A 40 8.28 10.50 -11.99
C THR A 40 8.21 10.79 -10.49
N GLY A 41 8.23 12.07 -10.11
CA GLY A 41 8.02 12.45 -8.71
C GLY A 41 6.68 11.95 -8.15
N GLU A 42 5.64 11.84 -8.98
CA GLU A 42 4.35 11.27 -8.57
C GLU A 42 4.45 9.75 -8.34
N ASP A 43 5.13 9.02 -9.23
CA ASP A 43 5.40 7.58 -9.06
C ASP A 43 6.13 7.31 -7.73
N GLU A 44 7.17 8.11 -7.44
CA GLU A 44 7.95 8.03 -6.20
C GLU A 44 7.12 8.38 -4.96
N GLU A 45 6.32 9.45 -5.01
CA GLU A 45 5.46 9.84 -3.89
C GLU A 45 4.42 8.75 -3.57
N LEU A 46 3.82 8.15 -4.59
CA LEU A 46 2.85 7.07 -4.42
C LEU A 46 3.51 5.80 -3.86
N ALA A 47 4.68 5.41 -4.39
CA ALA A 47 5.44 4.27 -3.87
C ALA A 47 5.90 4.50 -2.42
N PHE A 48 6.35 5.71 -2.09
CA PHE A 48 6.69 6.09 -0.73
C PHE A 48 5.48 6.00 0.21
N GLY A 49 4.33 6.51 -0.22
CA GLY A 49 3.07 6.39 0.52
C GLY A 49 2.69 4.92 0.78
N ASN A 50 2.86 4.04 -0.20
CA ASN A 50 2.61 2.61 -0.06
C ASN A 50 3.53 1.96 1.00
N ASN A 51 4.84 2.23 0.91
CA ASN A 51 5.82 1.70 1.85
C ASN A 51 5.56 2.19 3.27
N LYS A 52 5.21 3.47 3.43
CA LYS A 52 4.85 4.05 4.72
C LYS A 52 3.57 3.44 5.29
N ALA A 53 2.57 3.17 4.44
CA ALA A 53 1.35 2.49 4.85
C ALA A 53 1.64 1.08 5.37
N LEU A 54 2.37 0.26 4.60
CA LEU A 54 2.75 -1.10 4.99
C LEU A 54 3.54 -1.11 6.29
N ASN A 55 4.58 -0.27 6.40
CA ASN A 55 5.37 -0.19 7.62
C ASN A 55 4.51 0.22 8.82
N THR A 56 3.61 1.19 8.65
CA THR A 56 2.69 1.59 9.72
C THR A 56 1.80 0.43 10.14
N ILE A 57 1.16 -0.23 9.17
CA ILE A 57 0.26 -1.36 9.40
C ILE A 57 1.00 -2.51 10.11
N PHE A 58 2.19 -2.89 9.64
CA PHE A 58 2.98 -3.98 10.22
C PHE A 58 3.42 -3.73 11.65
N ASN A 59 3.69 -2.47 12.02
CA ASN A 59 4.12 -2.12 13.37
C ASN A 59 2.97 -2.01 14.39
N VAL A 60 1.72 -1.87 13.94
CA VAL A 60 0.60 -1.58 14.86
C VAL A 60 -0.25 -2.81 15.18
N VAL A 61 -0.10 -3.88 14.41
CA VAL A 61 -0.87 -5.11 14.56
C VAL A 61 -0.16 -6.12 15.48
N ASP A 62 -0.91 -7.03 16.09
CA ASP A 62 -0.32 -8.13 16.85
C ASP A 62 0.32 -9.19 15.94
N VAL A 63 1.09 -10.11 16.54
CA VAL A 63 1.88 -11.09 15.80
C VAL A 63 1.04 -12.06 14.95
N ASN A 64 -0.19 -12.35 15.35
CA ASN A 64 -1.05 -13.28 14.60
C ASN A 64 -1.57 -12.61 13.34
N ILE A 65 -2.00 -11.36 13.50
CA ILE A 65 -2.46 -10.54 12.39
C ILE A 65 -1.31 -10.16 11.46
N PHE A 66 -0.12 -9.86 12.00
CA PHE A 66 1.09 -9.63 11.19
C PHE A 66 1.39 -10.81 10.25
N LYS A 67 1.26 -12.05 10.74
CA LYS A 67 1.49 -13.25 9.90
C LYS A 67 0.50 -13.38 8.74
N LEU A 68 -0.67 -12.76 8.81
CA LEU A 68 -1.66 -12.78 7.73
C LEU A 68 -1.30 -11.79 6.62
N ILE A 69 -0.65 -10.68 6.96
CA ILE A 69 -0.41 -9.56 6.06
C ILE A 69 1.07 -9.35 5.68
N ASN A 70 1.99 -10.11 6.25
CA ASN A 70 3.44 -9.92 6.05
C ASN A 70 3.92 -10.15 4.61
N THR A 71 3.11 -10.81 3.77
CA THR A 71 3.37 -11.04 2.35
C THR A 71 2.77 -9.96 1.45
N CYS A 72 1.91 -9.08 1.98
CA CYS A 72 1.28 -8.02 1.20
C CYS A 72 2.35 -7.01 0.74
N THR A 73 2.32 -6.68 -0.54
CA THR A 73 3.22 -5.68 -1.15
C THR A 73 2.52 -4.35 -1.42
N VAL A 74 1.20 -4.32 -1.27
CA VAL A 74 0.36 -3.14 -1.41
C VAL A 74 -0.35 -2.87 -0.09
N GLY A 75 -0.23 -1.63 0.43
CA GLY A 75 -0.84 -1.23 1.70
C GLY A 75 -2.36 -1.33 1.70
N ASN A 76 -2.99 -1.20 0.53
CA ASN A 76 -4.42 -1.45 0.34
C ASN A 76 -4.80 -2.92 0.60
N GLU A 77 -4.05 -3.88 0.06
CA GLU A 77 -4.29 -5.32 0.29
C GLU A 77 -4.14 -5.70 1.76
N ALA A 78 -3.09 -5.19 2.42
CA ALA A 78 -2.88 -5.37 3.84
C ALA A 78 -4.05 -4.78 4.66
N TRP A 79 -4.57 -3.63 4.24
CA TRP A 79 -5.72 -2.98 4.87
C TRP A 79 -7.02 -3.77 4.71
N GLU A 80 -7.33 -4.24 3.51
CA GLU A 80 -8.54 -5.05 3.24
C GLU A 80 -8.52 -6.38 4.03
N THR A 81 -7.34 -7.00 4.13
CA THR A 81 -7.14 -8.20 4.96
C THR A 81 -7.41 -7.91 6.43
N LEU A 82 -7.00 -6.74 6.93
CA LEU A 82 -7.27 -6.31 8.30
C LEU A 82 -8.74 -6.05 8.56
N GLU A 83 -9.42 -5.35 7.65
CA GLU A 83 -10.87 -5.12 7.74
C GLU A 83 -11.61 -6.47 7.83
N THR A 84 -11.25 -7.41 6.95
CA THR A 84 -11.83 -8.76 6.95
C THR A 84 -11.56 -9.52 8.26
N ALA A 85 -10.33 -9.43 8.78
CA ALA A 85 -9.93 -10.15 10.01
C ALA A 85 -10.60 -9.61 11.28
N TYR A 86 -10.88 -8.30 11.36
CA TYR A 86 -11.48 -7.67 12.54
C TYR A 86 -12.99 -7.54 12.48
N GLU A 87 -13.59 -7.35 11.29
CA GLU A 87 -15.03 -7.14 11.16
C GLU A 87 -15.78 -8.47 10.99
N GLY A 88 -15.11 -9.53 10.52
CA GLY A 88 -15.73 -10.82 10.24
C GLY A 88 -16.68 -10.75 9.05
N THR A 89 -16.64 -11.76 8.18
CA THR A 89 -17.60 -11.94 7.07
C THR A 89 -19.03 -12.13 7.55
#